data_AF-I0WG95-F1
#
_entry.id   AF-I0WG95-F1
#
_cell.length_a   1.000
_cell.length_b   1.000
_cell.length_c   1.000
_cell.angle_alpha   90.00
_cell.angle_beta   90.00
_cell.angle_gamma   90.00
#
_symmetry.space_group_name_H-M   'P 1'
#
loop_
_entity.id
_entity.type
_entity.pdbx_description
1 polymer ?
#
loop_
_entity_poly.entity_id
_entity_poly.type
_entity_poly.pdbx_seq_one_letter_code
_entity_poly.pdbx_strand_id
1 'polypeptide(L)'
;MSDEIMTAYHAERLADVDSPAQLAAAFAGRIRPNFTYEYDDDSQVHDNGVRALRAGDGLITYARICNTDQEEAMTVFGDFLGDLHHLADAMGVDWDEAQRRGAVHYTAELYGAD
;
A
#
# COMPACT_ATOMS: atom_id res chain seq x y z
N MET A 1 -27.06 -15.02 15.37
CA MET A 1 -26.44 -13.72 15.08
C MET A 1 -26.22 -13.72 13.60
N SER A 2 -26.83 -12.79 12.87
CA SER A 2 -26.61 -12.67 11.42
C SER A 2 -25.14 -12.37 11.18
N ASP A 3 -24.51 -13.10 10.27
CA ASP A 3 -23.24 -12.71 9.66
C ASP A 3 -23.52 -11.40 8.90
N GLU A 4 -23.36 -10.28 9.59
CA GLU A 4 -23.32 -8.99 8.95
C GLU A 4 -22.05 -8.99 8.11
N ILE A 5 -22.20 -9.03 6.79
CA ILE A 5 -21.07 -8.89 5.87
C ILE A 5 -20.52 -7.49 6.12
N MET A 6 -19.45 -7.39 6.90
CA MET A 6 -18.74 -6.13 7.08
C MET A 6 -18.18 -5.72 5.73
N THR A 7 -18.61 -4.56 5.24
CA THR A 7 -18.04 -3.95 4.03
C THR A 7 -16.56 -3.68 4.29
N ALA A 8 -15.69 -4.18 3.41
CA ALA A 8 -14.26 -3.89 3.44
C ALA A 8 -13.93 -2.78 2.43
N TYR A 9 -13.35 -1.68 2.91
CA TYR A 9 -13.04 -0.49 2.12
C TYR A 9 -11.71 -0.61 1.38
N HIS A 10 -11.55 -1.65 0.55
CA HIS A 10 -10.29 -1.85 -0.19
C HIS A 10 -9.96 -0.69 -1.12
N ALA A 11 -8.67 -0.39 -1.27
CA ALA A 11 -8.19 0.41 -2.40
C ALA A 11 -8.61 -0.25 -3.72
N GLU A 12 -8.98 0.57 -4.71
CA GLU A 12 -9.38 0.06 -6.01
C GLU A 12 -8.26 -0.76 -6.66
N ARG A 13 -8.62 -1.95 -7.16
CA ARG A 13 -7.69 -2.82 -7.88
C ARG A 13 -7.30 -2.18 -9.20
N LEU A 14 -5.99 -2.06 -9.44
CA LEU A 14 -5.46 -1.68 -10.75
C LEU A 14 -5.48 -2.93 -11.66
N ALA A 15 -6.30 -2.90 -12.71
CA ALA A 15 -6.30 -3.94 -13.73
C ALA A 15 -5.00 -3.87 -14.57
N ASP A 16 -4.48 -5.02 -14.95
CA ASP A 16 -3.35 -5.16 -15.89
C ASP A 16 -2.04 -4.44 -15.46
N VAL A 17 -1.82 -4.35 -14.15
CA VAL A 17 -0.58 -3.82 -13.56
C VAL A 17 0.21 -4.97 -12.94
N ASP A 18 1.21 -5.45 -13.67
CA ASP A 18 2.04 -6.60 -13.29
C ASP A 18 3.52 -6.21 -13.11
N SER A 19 3.86 -4.92 -13.20
CA SER A 19 5.22 -4.38 -13.04
C SER A 19 5.22 -2.96 -12.46
N PRO A 20 6.30 -2.51 -11.80
CA PRO A 20 6.43 -1.12 -11.36
C PRO A 20 6.34 -0.09 -12.49
N ALA A 21 6.78 -0.43 -13.71
CA ALA A 21 6.63 0.45 -14.87
C ALA A 21 5.16 0.65 -15.27
N GLN A 22 4.36 -0.42 -15.27
CA GLN A 22 2.91 -0.32 -15.49
C GLN A 22 2.23 0.43 -14.35
N LEU A 23 2.67 0.23 -13.10
CA LEU A 23 2.18 0.98 -11.95
C LEU A 23 2.45 2.48 -12.11
N ALA A 24 3.67 2.83 -12.53
CA ALA A 24 4.05 4.22 -12.81
C ALA A 24 3.19 4.82 -13.93
N ALA A 25 2.89 4.06 -14.99
CA ALA A 25 2.00 4.49 -16.06
C ALA A 25 0.55 4.68 -15.56
N ALA A 26 0.04 3.75 -14.74
CA ALA A 26 -1.29 3.84 -14.14
C ALA A 26 -1.44 5.05 -13.21
N PHE A 27 -0.36 5.46 -12.55
CA PHE A 27 -0.32 6.61 -11.65
C PHE A 27 0.04 7.94 -12.33
N ALA A 28 0.47 7.90 -13.59
CA ALA A 28 0.84 9.09 -14.34
C ALA A 28 -0.33 10.07 -14.43
N GLY A 29 -0.10 11.32 -14.05
CA GLY A 29 -1.12 12.37 -14.07
C GLY A 29 -2.20 12.28 -12.98
N ARG A 30 -2.17 11.26 -12.10
CA ARG A 30 -3.07 11.19 -10.94
C ARG A 30 -2.73 12.28 -9.94
N ILE A 31 -3.75 12.92 -9.39
CA ILE A 31 -3.61 13.86 -8.27
C ILE A 31 -3.16 13.09 -7.02
N ARG A 32 -2.36 13.73 -6.15
CA ARG A 32 -2.00 13.22 -4.82
C ARG A 32 -2.80 13.98 -3.76
N PRO A 33 -4.08 13.62 -3.50
CA PRO A 33 -4.88 14.33 -2.52
C PRO A 33 -4.40 14.04 -1.09
N ASN A 34 -4.85 14.87 -0.14
CA ASN A 34 -4.73 14.59 1.27
C ASN A 34 -5.82 13.60 1.71
N PHE A 35 -5.60 12.93 2.83
CA PHE A 35 -6.63 12.15 3.50
C PHE A 35 -7.80 13.04 3.94
N THR A 36 -9.01 12.52 3.91
CA THR A 36 -10.19 13.19 4.47
C THR A 36 -10.37 12.86 5.95
N TYR A 37 -10.00 11.65 6.37
CA TYR A 37 -10.22 11.11 7.72
C TYR A 37 -11.70 11.16 8.16
N GLU A 38 -12.62 11.09 7.21
CA GLU A 38 -14.05 10.98 7.49
C GLU A 38 -14.48 9.51 7.56
N TYR A 39 -15.50 9.21 8.37
CA TYR A 39 -15.94 7.85 8.68
C TYR A 39 -17.07 7.34 7.76
N ASP A 40 -17.35 8.04 6.66
CA ASP A 40 -18.28 7.56 5.63
C ASP A 40 -17.59 6.61 4.63
N ASP A 41 -18.39 5.76 4.01
CA ASP A 41 -17.91 4.71 3.10
C ASP A 41 -17.05 5.26 1.95
N ASP A 42 -17.46 6.37 1.34
CA ASP A 42 -16.76 6.98 0.20
C ASP A 42 -15.38 7.53 0.63
N SER A 43 -15.31 8.17 1.80
CA SER A 43 -14.08 8.67 2.39
C SER A 43 -13.10 7.56 2.76
N GLN A 44 -13.58 6.42 3.29
CA GLN A 44 -12.71 5.28 3.62
C GLN A 44 -12.08 4.65 2.36
N VAL A 45 -12.87 4.45 1.30
CA VAL A 45 -12.35 3.96 0.01
C VAL A 45 -11.35 4.96 -0.59
N HIS A 46 -11.68 6.26 -0.54
CA HIS A 46 -10.78 7.33 -0.98
C HIS A 46 -9.43 7.27 -0.26
N ASP A 47 -9.45 7.27 1.08
CA ASP A 47 -8.22 7.32 1.88
C ASP A 47 -7.37 6.07 1.69
N ASN A 48 -7.97 4.89 1.55
CA ASN A 48 -7.24 3.66 1.25
C ASN A 48 -6.64 3.68 -0.17
N GLY A 49 -7.32 4.30 -1.14
CA GLY A 49 -6.74 4.63 -2.45
C GLY A 49 -5.53 5.56 -2.35
N VAL A 50 -5.59 6.59 -1.50
CA VAL A 50 -4.45 7.50 -1.24
C VAL A 50 -3.28 6.76 -0.58
N ARG A 51 -3.54 5.84 0.35
CA ARG A 51 -2.51 4.98 0.97
C ARG A 51 -1.80 4.13 -0.08
N ALA A 52 -2.56 3.45 -0.95
CA ALA A 52 -2.01 2.66 -2.04
C ALA A 52 -1.18 3.53 -3.01
N LEU A 53 -1.65 4.74 -3.32
CA LEU A 53 -0.95 5.69 -4.18
C LEU A 53 0.42 6.10 -3.60
N ARG A 54 0.45 6.41 -2.30
CA ARG A 54 1.70 6.77 -1.59
C ARG A 54 2.67 5.60 -1.47
N ALA A 55 2.18 4.41 -1.15
CA ALA A 55 3.00 3.20 -1.11
C ALA A 55 3.58 2.88 -2.49
N GLY A 56 2.78 3.00 -3.55
CA GLY A 56 3.22 2.78 -4.92
C GLY A 56 4.28 3.78 -5.39
N ASP A 57 4.23 5.06 -4.97
CA ASP A 57 5.30 6.01 -5.26
C ASP A 57 6.66 5.57 -4.68
N GLY A 58 6.64 4.99 -3.47
CA GLY A 58 7.81 4.37 -2.85
C GLY A 58 8.34 3.20 -3.68
N LEU A 59 7.48 2.26 -4.05
CA LEU A 59 7.84 1.09 -4.85
C LEU A 59 8.38 1.46 -6.24
N ILE A 60 7.74 2.42 -6.93
CA ILE A 60 8.20 2.93 -8.24
C ILE A 60 9.60 3.53 -8.11
N THR A 61 9.83 4.32 -7.06
CA THR A 61 11.12 4.95 -6.82
C THR A 61 12.20 3.91 -6.54
N TYR A 62 11.89 2.94 -5.66
CA TYR A 62 12.76 1.80 -5.37
C TYR A 62 13.14 1.04 -6.66
N ALA A 63 12.14 0.61 -7.44
CA ALA A 63 12.36 -0.16 -8.65
C ALA A 63 13.23 0.57 -9.68
N ARG A 64 13.07 1.89 -9.82
CA ARG A 64 13.91 2.71 -10.70
C ARG A 64 15.36 2.80 -10.22
N ILE A 65 15.59 2.93 -8.91
CA ILE A 65 16.95 2.96 -8.34
C ILE A 65 17.65 1.62 -8.54
N CYS A 66 16.91 0.52 -8.36
CA CYS A 66 17.43 -0.83 -8.51
C CYS A 66 17.48 -1.32 -9.98
N ASN A 67 16.92 -0.58 -10.93
CA ASN A 67 16.74 -0.97 -12.34
C ASN A 67 15.91 -2.26 -12.50
N THR A 68 14.86 -2.42 -11.69
CA THR A 68 13.93 -3.55 -11.69
C THR A 68 12.50 -3.13 -12.07
N ASP A 69 12.33 -1.97 -12.72
CA ASP A 69 11.01 -1.42 -13.04
C ASP A 69 10.22 -2.25 -14.07
N GLN A 70 10.91 -3.05 -14.88
CA GLN A 70 10.31 -3.97 -15.85
C GLN A 70 10.07 -5.38 -15.29
N GLU A 71 10.54 -5.66 -14.06
CA GLU A 71 10.36 -6.96 -13.43
C GLU A 71 8.92 -7.13 -12.92
N GLU A 72 8.55 -8.39 -12.67
CA GLU A 72 7.23 -8.75 -12.19
C GLU A 72 6.97 -8.18 -10.79
N ALA A 73 5.76 -7.67 -10.57
CA ALA A 73 5.42 -6.89 -9.38
C ALA A 73 5.65 -7.68 -8.08
N MET A 74 5.30 -8.97 -8.02
CA MET A 74 5.53 -9.79 -6.83
C MET A 74 7.02 -9.92 -6.51
N THR A 75 7.87 -10.06 -7.52
CA THR A 75 9.33 -10.08 -7.36
C THR A 75 9.83 -8.78 -6.73
N VAL A 76 9.45 -7.63 -7.29
CA VAL A 76 9.91 -6.31 -6.80
C VAL A 76 9.33 -5.98 -5.42
N PHE A 77 8.09 -6.39 -5.13
CA PHE A 77 7.52 -6.29 -3.78
C PHE A 77 8.33 -7.10 -2.76
N GLY A 78 8.71 -8.33 -3.12
CA GLY A 78 9.53 -9.20 -2.27
C GLY A 78 10.89 -8.59 -1.95
N ASP A 79 11.58 -8.09 -2.98
CA ASP A 79 12.89 -7.44 -2.82
C ASP A 79 12.76 -6.17 -1.96
N PHE A 80 11.74 -5.33 -2.21
CA PHE A 80 11.53 -4.12 -1.44
C PHE A 80 11.23 -4.42 0.04
N LEU A 81 10.43 -5.45 0.33
CA LEU A 81 10.18 -5.89 1.71
C LEU A 81 11.45 -6.43 2.38
N GLY A 82 12.28 -7.18 1.65
CA GLY A 82 13.58 -7.64 2.12
C GLY A 82 14.51 -6.48 2.50
N ASP A 83 14.59 -5.46 1.65
CA ASP A 83 15.41 -4.28 1.90
C ASP A 83 14.86 -3.41 3.05
N LEU A 84 13.54 -3.33 3.22
CA LEU A 84 12.92 -2.69 4.39
C LEU A 84 13.25 -3.43 5.69
N HIS A 85 13.39 -4.76 5.65
CA HIS A 85 13.85 -5.53 6.81
C HIS A 85 15.31 -5.18 7.15
N HIS A 86 16.21 -5.12 6.16
CA HIS A 86 17.58 -4.66 6.38
C HIS A 86 17.66 -3.21 6.89
N LEU A 87 16.74 -2.33 6.44
CA LEU A 87 16.62 -0.98 6.96
C LEU A 87 16.17 -0.98 8.44
N ALA A 88 15.25 -1.86 8.82
CA ALA A 88 14.81 -2.00 10.21
C ALA A 88 15.97 -2.40 11.12
N ASP A 89 16.79 -3.38 10.71
CA ASP A 89 18.03 -3.76 11.42
C ASP A 89 18.95 -2.54 11.62
N ALA A 90 19.17 -1.77 10.55
CA ALA A 90 20.06 -0.61 10.58
C ALA A 90 19.53 0.53 11.47
N MET A 91 18.21 0.67 11.59
CA MET A 91 17.53 1.69 12.40
C MET A 91 17.28 1.25 13.84
N GLY A 92 17.47 -0.03 14.17
CA GLY A 92 17.07 -0.60 15.45
C GLY A 92 15.54 -0.67 15.63
N VAL A 93 14.80 -0.80 14.53
CA VAL A 93 13.35 -1.01 14.55
C VAL A 93 13.08 -2.51 14.64
N ASP A 94 12.21 -2.90 15.57
CA ASP A 94 11.71 -4.27 15.65
C ASP A 94 10.77 -4.53 14.46
N TRP A 95 11.25 -5.33 13.51
CA TRP A 95 10.52 -5.66 12.28
C TRP A 95 9.18 -6.35 12.56
N ASP A 96 9.18 -7.35 13.46
CA ASP A 96 7.98 -8.15 13.75
C ASP A 96 6.90 -7.27 14.41
N GLU A 97 7.31 -6.40 15.35
CA GLU A 97 6.38 -5.44 15.97
C GLU A 97 5.89 -4.38 14.97
N ALA A 98 6.75 -3.88 14.08
CA ALA A 98 6.35 -2.94 13.03
C ALA A 98 5.33 -3.58 12.06
N GLN A 99 5.58 -4.82 11.63
CA GLN A 99 4.66 -5.59 10.79
C GLN A 99 3.33 -5.82 11.51
N ARG A 100 3.36 -6.21 12.79
CA ARG A 100 2.15 -6.43 13.59
C ARG A 100 1.30 -5.16 13.71
N ARG A 101 1.92 -4.01 14.00
CA ARG A 101 1.20 -2.72 14.07
C ARG A 101 0.63 -2.31 12.72
N GLY A 102 1.40 -2.47 11.65
CA GLY A 102 0.94 -2.22 10.29
C GLY A 102 -0.29 -3.06 9.92
N ALA A 103 -0.31 -4.34 10.29
CA ALA A 103 -1.45 -5.23 10.05
C ALA A 103 -2.72 -4.82 10.85
N VAL A 104 -2.53 -4.35 12.09
CA VAL A 104 -3.63 -3.79 12.89
C VAL A 104 -4.21 -2.54 12.23
N HIS A 105 -3.35 -1.60 11.83
CA HIS A 105 -3.79 -0.39 11.13
C HIS A 105 -4.47 -0.70 9.80
N TYR A 106 -3.93 -1.62 9.01
CA TYR A 106 -4.55 -2.04 7.76
C TYR A 106 -5.95 -2.64 7.99
N THR A 107 -6.10 -3.46 9.03
CA THR A 107 -7.41 -4.06 9.39
C THR A 107 -8.39 -2.99 9.86
N ALA A 108 -7.96 -2.06 10.70
CA ALA A 108 -8.74 -0.90 11.14
C ALA A 108 -9.22 -0.05 9.94
N GLU A 109 -8.30 0.28 9.02
CA GLU A 109 -8.55 1.03 7.79
C GLU A 109 -9.51 0.31 6.83
N LEU A 110 -9.51 -1.04 6.79
CA LEU A 110 -10.43 -1.80 5.95
C LEU A 110 -11.87 -1.81 6.50
N TYR A 111 -12.04 -1.71 7.81
CA TYR A 111 -13.33 -1.93 8.47
C TYR A 111 -13.87 -0.69 9.19
N GLY A 112 -13.21 0.47 9.04
CA GLY A 112 -13.61 1.73 9.66
C GLY A 112 -13.61 1.68 11.19
N ALA A 113 -12.77 0.82 11.79
CA ALA A 113 -12.75 0.56 13.22
C ALA A 113 -11.50 1.19 13.86
N ASP A 114 -11.71 2.15 14.76
CA ASP A 114 -10.71 2.58 15.76
C ASP A 114 -10.99 1.93 17.12
#